data_AF-U5HJV8-F1
#
_entry.id   AF-U5HJV8-F1
#
_cell.length_a   1.000
_cell.length_b   1.000
_cell.length_c   1.000
_cell.angle_alpha   90.00
_cell.angle_beta   90.00
_cell.angle_gamma   90.00
#
_symmetry.space_group_name_H-M   'P 1'
#
loop_
_entity.id
_entity.type
_entity.pdbx_description
1 polymer ?
#
loop_
_entity_poly.entity_id
_entity_poly.type
_entity_poly.pdbx_seq_one_letter_code
_entity_poly.pdbx_strand_id
1 'polypeptide(L)'
;MSTMGSVASETPTKPSILMFHSTMDEVIPYASALKTAQTWCSDGAKITFITELGGGGHLGTQISYGPMTIDWLDNSLRSKSPATSTCSFKTQSTAALPVRM
;
A
#
# COMPACT_ATOMS: atom_id res chain seq x y z
N MET A 1 -9.00 14.39 2.24
CA MET A 1 -10.15 13.75 1.55
C MET A 1 -9.56 12.97 0.39
N SER A 2 -9.84 11.66 0.25
CA SER A 2 -9.39 10.91 -0.92
C SER A 2 -10.46 10.98 -2.02
N THR A 3 -10.05 11.29 -3.24
CA THR A 3 -10.91 11.20 -4.44
C THR A 3 -10.95 9.78 -5.00
N MET A 4 -9.93 8.97 -4.70
CA MET A 4 -9.84 7.57 -5.12
C MET A 4 -10.84 6.72 -4.35
N GLY A 5 -11.63 5.92 -5.08
CA GLY A 5 -12.74 5.15 -4.50
C GLY A 5 -14.03 5.96 -4.30
N SER A 6 -14.13 7.17 -4.86
CA SER A 6 -15.39 7.94 -4.85
C SER A 6 -16.46 7.35 -5.79
N VAL A 7 -16.03 6.64 -6.84
CA VAL A 7 -16.90 5.95 -7.79
C VAL A 7 -16.60 4.45 -7.73
N ALA A 8 -17.52 3.66 -7.16
CA ALA A 8 -17.29 2.22 -6.91
C ALA A 8 -17.01 1.41 -8.18
N SER A 9 -17.63 1.78 -9.31
CA SER A 9 -17.39 1.12 -10.60
C SER A 9 -16.01 1.37 -11.20
N GLU A 10 -15.27 2.35 -10.67
CA GLU A 10 -13.88 2.65 -11.06
C GLU A 10 -12.86 1.95 -10.15
N THR A 11 -13.32 1.24 -9.11
CA THR A 11 -12.43 0.50 -8.21
C THR A 11 -11.73 -0.65 -8.96
N PRO A 12 -10.38 -0.75 -8.86
CA PRO A 12 -9.64 -1.85 -9.47
C PRO A 12 -9.86 -3.16 -8.72
N THR A 13 -10.71 -4.04 -9.25
CA THR A 13 -11.05 -5.33 -8.60
C THR A 13 -10.11 -6.48 -8.97
N LYS A 14 -9.30 -6.35 -10.02
CA LYS A 14 -8.31 -7.35 -10.48
C LYS A 14 -7.11 -6.65 -11.14
N PRO A 15 -5.88 -7.20 -11.02
CA PRO A 15 -5.45 -8.26 -10.09
C PRO A 15 -5.43 -7.75 -8.63
N SER A 16 -4.90 -8.54 -7.69
CA SER A 16 -4.66 -8.07 -6.32
C SER A 16 -3.63 -6.94 -6.28
N ILE A 17 -3.74 -6.06 -5.28
CA ILE A 17 -2.96 -4.83 -5.16
C ILE A 17 -2.16 -4.87 -3.87
N LEU A 18 -0.88 -4.51 -3.96
CA LEU A 18 -0.04 -4.19 -2.80
C LEU A 18 0.03 -2.67 -2.63
N MET A 19 -0.23 -2.19 -1.43
CA MET A 19 -0.10 -0.80 -1.03
C MET A 19 0.75 -0.73 0.24
N PHE A 20 1.59 0.28 0.37
CA PHE A 20 2.30 0.58 1.60
C PHE A 20 2.30 2.09 1.83
N HIS A 21 2.27 2.53 3.09
CA HIS A 21 2.35 3.95 3.43
C HIS A 21 2.86 4.12 4.87
N SER A 22 3.67 5.16 5.10
CA SER A 22 4.15 5.48 6.44
C SER A 22 3.19 6.40 7.19
N THR A 23 3.01 6.13 8.47
CA THR A 23 2.26 7.03 9.38
C THR A 23 2.95 8.37 9.60
N MET A 24 4.24 8.47 9.25
CA MET A 24 5.10 9.65 9.42
C MET A 24 5.34 10.39 8.10
N ASP A 25 4.67 10.03 7.01
CA ASP A 25 4.79 10.71 5.71
C ASP A 25 4.36 12.19 5.83
N GLU A 26 5.33 13.06 5.59
CA GLU A 26 5.23 14.52 5.68
C GLU A 26 4.70 15.19 4.40
N VAL A 27 4.65 14.46 3.28
CA VAL A 27 4.25 14.99 1.97
C VAL A 27 2.83 14.54 1.63
N ILE A 28 2.54 13.25 1.76
CA ILE A 28 1.26 12.64 1.38
C ILE A 28 0.58 12.08 2.63
N PRO A 29 -0.61 12.60 3.00
CA PRO A 29 -1.30 12.17 4.22
C PRO A 29 -1.64 10.67 4.22
N TYR A 30 -1.09 9.93 5.19
CA TYR A 30 -1.37 8.51 5.42
C TYR A 30 -2.86 8.17 5.44
N ALA A 31 -3.67 8.99 6.14
CA ALA A 31 -5.10 8.74 6.30
C ALA A 31 -5.84 8.70 4.95
N SER A 32 -5.39 9.46 3.95
CA SER A 32 -5.97 9.43 2.60
C SER A 32 -5.69 8.10 1.91
N ALA A 33 -4.45 7.58 2.01
CA ALA A 33 -4.06 6.29 1.43
C ALA A 33 -4.80 5.12 2.11
N LEU A 34 -4.88 5.14 3.45
CA LEU A 34 -5.63 4.15 4.22
C LEU A 34 -7.11 4.15 3.83
N LYS A 35 -7.71 5.35 3.70
CA LYS A 35 -9.11 5.47 3.32
C LYS A 35 -9.36 4.92 1.91
N THR A 36 -8.50 5.22 0.94
CA THR A 36 -8.58 4.62 -0.40
C THR A 36 -8.56 3.09 -0.34
N ALA A 37 -7.61 2.52 0.41
CA ALA A 37 -7.48 1.07 0.53
C ALA A 37 -8.71 0.42 1.16
N GLN A 38 -9.29 1.05 2.19
CA GLN A 38 -10.51 0.59 2.84
C GLN A 38 -11.72 0.66 1.90
N THR A 39 -11.90 1.78 1.19
CA THR A 39 -13.01 1.95 0.25
C THR A 39 -12.90 0.99 -0.94
N TRP A 40 -11.73 0.86 -1.54
CA TRP A 40 -11.53 -0.11 -2.62
C TRP A 40 -11.75 -1.53 -2.16
N CYS A 41 -11.33 -1.87 -0.93
CA CYS A 41 -11.61 -3.18 -0.36
C CYS A 41 -13.13 -3.43 -0.21
N SER A 42 -13.91 -2.45 0.28
CA SER A 42 -15.37 -2.60 0.39
C SER A 42 -16.03 -2.74 -0.98
N ASP A 43 -15.43 -2.16 -2.02
CA ASP A 43 -15.91 -2.20 -3.39
C ASP A 43 -15.39 -3.42 -4.18
N GLY A 44 -14.74 -4.37 -3.52
CA GLY A 44 -14.39 -5.68 -4.08
C GLY A 44 -12.94 -5.83 -4.54
N ALA A 45 -12.09 -4.81 -4.37
CA ALA A 45 -10.65 -4.95 -4.58
C ALA A 45 -10.04 -5.95 -3.60
N LYS A 46 -8.90 -6.53 -3.99
CA LYS A 46 -8.12 -7.45 -3.15
C LYS A 46 -6.80 -6.80 -2.79
N ILE A 47 -6.77 -6.16 -1.62
CA ILE A 47 -5.66 -5.27 -1.22
C ILE A 47 -4.88 -5.87 -0.07
N THR A 48 -3.55 -5.91 -0.19
CA THR A 48 -2.65 -5.94 0.97
C THR A 48 -2.17 -4.51 1.22
N PHE A 49 -2.57 -3.91 2.34
CA PHE A 49 -2.13 -2.58 2.75
C PHE A 49 -1.16 -2.70 3.94
N ILE A 50 0.03 -2.14 3.80
CA ILE A 50 1.05 -2.13 4.84
C ILE A 50 1.17 -0.73 5.43
N THR A 51 0.94 -0.63 6.74
CA THR A 51 1.22 0.56 7.53
C THR A 51 2.63 0.47 8.05
N GLU A 52 3.50 1.41 7.66
CA GLU A 52 4.86 1.51 8.16
C GLU A 52 4.92 2.39 9.42
N LEU A 53 5.56 1.87 10.46
CA LEU A 53 5.78 2.55 11.75
C LEU A 53 7.25 2.86 12.06
N GLY A 54 8.21 2.42 11.24
CA GLY A 54 9.66 2.53 11.51
C GLY A 54 10.26 3.94 11.42
N GLY A 55 9.44 4.99 11.36
CA GLY A 55 9.89 6.39 11.45
C GLY A 55 10.33 7.03 10.13
N GLY A 56 10.25 6.32 9.00
CA GLY A 56 10.56 6.87 7.67
C GLY A 56 9.53 7.89 7.21
N GLY A 57 10.00 9.00 6.63
CA GLY A 57 9.16 9.99 5.93
C GLY A 57 8.75 9.53 4.54
N HIS A 58 8.33 10.46 3.68
CA HIS A 58 7.91 10.13 2.30
C HIS A 58 9.00 9.38 1.52
N LEU A 59 10.20 9.99 1.45
CA LEU A 59 11.35 9.42 0.73
C LEU A 59 11.94 8.18 1.42
N GLY A 60 12.07 8.22 2.75
CA GLY A 60 12.60 7.09 3.53
C GLY A 60 11.77 5.82 3.34
N THR A 61 10.44 5.95 3.32
CA THR A 61 9.52 4.83 3.10
C THR A 61 9.70 4.21 1.73
N GLN A 62 9.81 5.03 0.67
CA GLN A 62 10.03 4.55 -0.70
C GLN A 62 11.34 3.75 -0.83
N ILE A 63 12.43 4.22 -0.20
CA ILE A 63 13.72 3.52 -0.23
C ILE A 63 13.62 2.16 0.48
N SER A 64 12.96 2.11 1.63
CA SER A 64 12.86 0.89 2.44
C SER A 64 11.90 -0.16 1.86
N TYR A 65 10.80 0.26 1.24
CA TYR A 65 9.76 -0.65 0.71
C TYR A 65 9.90 -0.93 -0.79
N GLY A 66 10.70 -0.14 -1.51
CA GLY A 66 10.92 -0.28 -2.95
C GLY A 66 11.31 -1.70 -3.38
N PRO A 67 12.40 -2.29 -2.84
CA PRO A 67 12.83 -3.63 -3.21
C PRO A 67 11.73 -4.69 -3.02
N MET A 68 11.06 -4.69 -1.86
CA MET A 68 9.98 -5.63 -1.56
C MET A 68 8.79 -5.49 -2.53
N THR A 69 8.46 -4.26 -2.93
CA THR A 69 7.37 -3.99 -3.88
C THR A 69 7.71 -4.50 -5.28
N ILE A 70 8.96 -4.33 -5.73
CA ILE A 70 9.41 -4.86 -7.02
C ILE A 70 9.43 -6.39 -7.01
N ASP A 71 9.90 -7.01 -5.93
CA ASP A 71 9.87 -8.47 -5.78
C ASP A 71 8.44 -9.02 -5.78
N TRP A 72 7.51 -8.33 -5.10
CA TRP A 72 6.09 -8.68 -5.14
C TRP A 72 5.52 -8.59 -6.57
N LEU A 73 5.88 -7.54 -7.31
CA LEU A 73 5.42 -7.34 -8.69
C LEU A 73 5.96 -8.45 -9.62
N ASP A 74 7.26 -8.73 -9.61
CA ASP A 74 7.86 -9.79 -10.44
C ASP A 74 7.22 -11.16 -10.12
N ASN A 75 7.06 -11.48 -8.83
CA ASN A 75 6.42 -12.73 -8.44
C ASN A 75 4.95 -12.80 -8.85
N SER A 76 4.20 -11.69 -8.78
CA SER A 76 2.80 -11.64 -9.21
C SER A 76 2.67 -11.84 -10.72
N LEU A 77 3.52 -11.18 -11.51
CA LEU A 77 3.54 -11.30 -12.97
C LEU A 77 3.95 -12.71 -13.42
N ARG A 78 4.85 -13.37 -12.69
CA ARG A 78 5.27 -14.76 -12.95
C ARG A 78 4.35 -15.81 -12.34
N SER A 79 3.23 -15.41 -11.71
CA SER A 79 2.32 -16.32 -10.99
C SER A 79 3.03 -17.17 -9.92
N LYS A 80 4.12 -16.65 -9.34
CA LYS A 80 4.89 -17.31 -8.27
C LYS A 80 4.34 -17.03 -6.87
N SER A 81 3.50 -16.00 -6.73
CA SER A 81 2.79 -15.69 -5.49
C SER A 81 1.30 -15.84 -5.69
N PRO A 82 0.58 -16.51 -4.77
CA PRO A 82 -0.87 -16.56 -4.85
C PRO A 82 -1.44 -15.15 -4.75
N ALA A 83 -2.36 -14.82 -5.65
CA ALA A 83 -3.10 -13.56 -5.57
C ALA A 83 -3.81 -13.46 -4.22
N THR A 84 -3.83 -12.26 -3.66
CA THR A 84 -4.58 -11.99 -2.43
C THR A 84 -6.06 -12.27 -2.68
N SER A 85 -6.66 -13.17 -1.88
CA SER A 85 -8.07 -13.57 -2.02
C SER A 85 -9.03 -12.72 -1.17
N THR A 86 -8.52 -12.11 -0.11
CA THR A 86 -9.24 -11.23 0.83
C THR A 86 -8.33 -10.08 1.26
N CYS A 87 -8.90 -8.90 1.54
CA CYS A 87 -8.06 -7.76 1.92
C CYS A 87 -7.33 -8.01 3.25
N SER A 88 -6.11 -7.50 3.36
CA SER A 88 -5.28 -7.59 4.55
C SER A 88 -4.69 -6.23 4.87
N PHE A 89 -4.90 -5.75 6.10
CA PHE A 89 -4.32 -4.51 6.61
C PHE A 89 -3.29 -4.89 7.67
N LYS A 90 -2.02 -4.65 7.35
CA LYS A 90 -0.87 -5.06 8.17
C LYS A 90 -0.17 -3.84 8.72
N THR A 91 0.45 -4.01 9.87
CA THR A 91 1.38 -3.05 10.44
C THR A 91 2.76 -3.69 10.41
N GLN A 92 3.76 -2.96 9.92
CA GLN A 92 5.14 -3.39 9.88
C GLN A 92 6.03 -2.23 10.33
N SER A 93 7.19 -2.59 10.88
CA SER A 93 8.27 -1.65 11.17
C SER A 93 9.49 -2.19 10.47
N THR A 94 9.87 -1.53 9.38
CA THR A 94 11.20 -1.75 8.79
C THR A 94 12.20 -0.84 9.51
N ALA A 95 13.50 -1.11 9.37
CA ALA A 95 14.50 -0.10 9.68
C ALA A 95 14.43 1.00 8.60
N ALA A 96 13.32 1.74 8.61
CA ALA A 96 13.08 2.77 7.64
C ALA A 96 14.16 3.84 7.81
N LEU A 97 14.78 4.25 6.71
CA LEU A 97 15.77 5.31 6.77
C LEU A 97 15.06 6.58 7.30
N PRO A 98 15.62 7.29 8.30
CA PRO A 98 15.01 8.49 8.88
C PRO A 98 15.17 9.70 7.94
N VAL A 99 15.03 9.47 6.63
CA VAL A 99 15.12 10.44 5.56
C VAL A 99 13.72 10.96 5.27
N ARG A 100 13.62 12.29 5.23
CA ARG A 100 12.42 13.06 4.87
C ARG A 100 12.73 13.91 3.65
N MET A 101 11.69 14.35 2.95
CA MET A 101 11.78 15.25 1.80
C MET A 101 11.48 16.69 2.17
#